data_AF-A0A352L3C0-F1
#
_entry.id   AF-A0A352L3C0-F1
#
_cell.length_a   1.000
_cell.length_b   1.000
_cell.length_c   1.000
_cell.angle_alpha   90.00
_cell.angle_beta   90.00
_cell.angle_gamma   90.00
#
_symmetry.space_group_name_H-M   'P 1'
#
loop_
_entity.id
_entity.type
_entity.pdbx_description
1 polymer ?
#
loop_
_entity_poly.entity_id
_entity_poly.type
_entity_poly.pdbx_seq_one_letter_code
_entity_poly.pdbx_strand_id
1 'polypeptide(L)'
;LKGTMRVDVFGVREGGTLEGQLTAPLRPQVPALKPGSSYLLETVIRTLKVGHHFTQGTTDSNEVWLEVTLTSGDRTLGASGLIGPDGSVDEWSHFVNNFMLDKNGNRIDRRNAQDIFV
;
A
#
# COMPACT_ATOMS: atom_id res chain seq x y z
N LEU A 1 6.26 14.11 9.19
CA LEU A 1 5.27 13.45 8.30
C LEU A 1 3.81 13.88 8.53
N LYS A 2 3.42 14.41 9.70
CA LYS A 2 2.04 14.82 9.93
C LYS A 2 1.56 15.84 8.88
N GLY A 3 0.50 15.48 8.15
CA GLY A 3 -0.10 16.31 7.10
C GLY A 3 0.73 16.47 5.83
N THR A 4 1.82 15.71 5.65
CA THR A 4 2.62 15.71 4.41
C THR A 4 2.25 14.59 3.47
N MET A 5 1.56 13.56 3.97
CA MET A 5 1.06 12.41 3.23
C MET A 5 -0.45 12.26 3.46
N ARG A 6 -1.14 11.65 2.50
CA ARG A 6 -2.55 11.26 2.60
C ARG A 6 -2.78 9.93 1.91
N VAL A 7 -3.64 9.11 2.50
CA VAL A 7 -4.16 7.88 1.88
C VAL A 7 -5.65 8.11 1.62
N ASP A 8 -6.11 7.77 0.43
CA ASP A 8 -7.52 7.89 0.03
C ASP A 8 -8.01 6.59 -0.57
N VAL A 9 -9.08 6.04 0.00
CA VAL A 9 -9.88 5.01 -0.66
C VAL A 9 -10.87 5.74 -1.58
N PHE A 10 -10.73 5.54 -2.89
CA PHE A 10 -11.54 6.26 -3.88
C PHE A 10 -12.56 5.37 -4.59
N GLY A 11 -12.39 4.04 -4.51
CA GLY A 11 -13.26 3.08 -5.16
C GLY A 11 -13.24 1.71 -4.47
N VAL A 12 -14.19 0.87 -4.87
CA VAL A 12 -14.16 -0.57 -4.59
C VAL A 12 -14.45 -1.33 -5.88
N ARG A 13 -13.85 -2.50 -6.07
CA ARG A 13 -14.24 -3.44 -7.13
C ARG A 13 -14.92 -4.66 -6.56
N GLU A 14 -16.02 -5.08 -7.18
CA GLU A 14 -16.65 -6.36 -6.86
C GLU A 14 -15.79 -7.53 -7.34
N GLY A 15 -15.86 -8.68 -6.66
CA GLY A 15 -15.13 -9.90 -7.03
C GLY A 15 -13.69 -9.96 -6.49
N GLY A 16 -13.15 -8.86 -5.97
CA GLY A 16 -11.82 -8.85 -5.34
C GLY A 16 -10.64 -8.83 -6.32
N THR A 17 -10.88 -8.53 -7.60
CA THR A 17 -9.82 -8.50 -8.63
C THR A 17 -9.83 -7.18 -9.40
N LEU A 18 -8.79 -6.96 -10.20
CA LEU A 18 -8.63 -5.76 -11.02
C LEU A 18 -9.65 -5.69 -12.17
N GLU A 19 -10.19 -6.83 -12.59
CA GLU A 19 -11.22 -6.97 -13.63
C GLU A 19 -12.63 -6.71 -13.09
N GLY A 20 -12.79 -6.66 -11.77
CA GLY A 20 -14.06 -6.43 -11.09
C GLY A 20 -14.71 -5.10 -11.45
N GLN A 21 -16.04 -5.06 -11.40
CA GLN A 21 -16.81 -3.83 -11.64
C GLN A 21 -16.42 -2.77 -10.61
N LEU A 22 -15.93 -1.63 -11.09
CA LEU A 22 -15.52 -0.51 -10.26
C LEU A 22 -16.72 0.35 -9.85
N THR A 23 -16.87 0.55 -8.53
CA THR A 23 -17.71 1.60 -7.95
C THR A 23 -16.82 2.74 -7.46
N ALA A 24 -16.85 3.86 -8.17
CA ALA A 24 -16.14 5.10 -7.81
C ALA A 24 -16.85 6.31 -8.44
N PRO A 25 -16.75 7.53 -7.86
CA PRO A 25 -16.12 7.83 -6.57
C PRO A 25 -16.99 7.38 -5.38
N LEU A 26 -16.38 7.04 -4.25
CA LEU A 26 -17.10 6.63 -3.01
C LEU A 26 -17.74 7.78 -2.22
N ARG A 27 -17.67 9.02 -2.73
CA ARG A 27 -18.26 10.19 -2.09
C ARG A 27 -19.09 10.98 -3.11
N PRO A 28 -20.25 11.54 -2.70
CA PRO A 28 -20.70 11.68 -1.31
C PRO A 28 -21.40 10.44 -0.72
N GLN A 29 -21.81 9.47 -1.53
CA GLN A 29 -22.44 8.23 -1.05
C GLN A 29 -21.45 7.06 -1.03
N VAL A 30 -21.38 6.40 0.12
CA VAL A 30 -20.60 5.16 0.30
C VAL A 30 -21.53 3.96 0.10
N PRO A 31 -21.21 3.01 -0.79
CA PRO A 31 -22.05 1.84 -1.03
C PRO A 31 -22.02 0.89 0.17
N ALA A 32 -23.15 0.24 0.44
CA ALA A 32 -23.17 -0.92 1.32
C ALA A 32 -22.60 -2.13 0.57
N LEU A 33 -21.65 -2.84 1.20
CA LEU A 33 -21.09 -4.08 0.66
C LEU A 33 -21.98 -5.28 1.01
N LYS A 34 -22.02 -6.28 0.13
CA LYS A 34 -22.77 -7.52 0.34
C LYS A 34 -21.96 -8.48 1.20
N PRO A 35 -22.52 -8.99 2.32
CA PRO A 35 -21.84 -10.01 3.13
C PRO A 35 -21.49 -11.25 2.32
N GLY A 36 -20.30 -11.82 2.55
CA GLY A 36 -19.82 -13.03 1.87
C GLY A 36 -19.25 -12.80 0.47
N SER A 37 -19.29 -11.57 -0.05
CA SER A 37 -18.65 -11.22 -1.33
C SER A 37 -17.22 -10.73 -1.13
N SER A 38 -16.37 -10.98 -2.14
CA SER A 38 -15.01 -10.44 -2.21
C SER A 38 -15.02 -9.05 -2.83
N TYR A 39 -14.18 -8.16 -2.29
CA TYR A 39 -14.02 -6.79 -2.77
C TYR A 39 -12.55 -6.40 -2.79
N LEU A 40 -12.15 -5.61 -3.79
CA LEU A 40 -10.83 -4.99 -3.84
C LEU A 40 -10.97 -3.50 -3.52
N LEU A 41 -10.17 -3.01 -2.58
CA LEU A 41 -10.13 -1.59 -2.20
C LEU A 41 -9.19 -0.83 -3.14
N GLU A 42 -9.72 0.20 -3.80
CA GLU A 42 -8.93 1.08 -4.67
C GLU A 42 -8.44 2.28 -3.88
N THR A 43 -7.12 2.36 -3.71
CA THR A 43 -6.45 3.29 -2.80
C THR A 43 -5.38 4.10 -3.52
N VAL A 44 -5.25 5.38 -3.17
CA VAL A 44 -4.14 6.24 -3.62
C VAL A 44 -3.38 6.77 -2.40
N ILE A 45 -2.05 6.69 -2.47
CA ILE A 45 -1.13 7.34 -1.54
C ILE A 45 -0.62 8.62 -2.19
N ARG A 46 -0.73 9.77 -1.50
CA ARG A 46 -0.36 11.09 -2.03
C ARG A 46 0.61 11.81 -1.13
N THR A 47 1.66 12.36 -1.73
CA THR A 47 2.52 13.39 -1.15
C THR A 47 1.86 14.76 -1.33
N LEU A 48 1.58 15.47 -0.25
CA LEU A 48 0.87 16.76 -0.28
C LEU A 48 1.79 17.97 -0.17
N LYS A 49 2.88 17.85 0.61
CA LYS A 49 3.77 18.96 0.97
C LYS A 49 5.24 18.64 0.72
N VAL A 50 5.51 17.60 -0.07
CA VAL A 50 6.84 17.10 -0.38
C VAL A 50 6.99 17.16 -1.90
N GLY A 51 8.11 17.70 -2.39
CA GLY A 51 8.39 17.89 -3.82
C GLY A 51 8.87 16.64 -4.56
N HIS A 52 8.83 15.47 -3.91
CA HIS A 52 9.25 14.19 -4.45
C HIS A 52 8.35 13.07 -3.89
N HIS A 53 8.39 11.90 -4.54
CA HIS A 53 7.71 10.70 -4.05
C HIS A 53 8.24 10.34 -2.65
N PHE A 54 7.39 9.94 -1.72
CA PHE A 54 7.85 9.43 -0.44
C PHE A 54 8.19 7.94 -0.61
N THR A 55 9.35 7.42 -0.20
CA THR A 55 10.42 8.05 0.61
C THR A 55 11.62 8.59 -0.20
N GLN A 56 11.56 8.54 -1.53
CA GLN A 56 12.63 8.91 -2.51
C GLN A 56 14.04 8.48 -2.09
N GLY A 57 14.88 9.40 -1.60
CA GLY A 57 16.32 9.19 -1.39
C GLY A 57 16.69 8.13 -0.35
N THR A 58 15.70 7.59 0.35
CA THR A 58 15.87 6.50 1.33
C THR A 58 14.97 5.30 1.00
N THR A 59 14.44 5.22 -0.22
CA THR A 59 13.44 4.23 -0.61
C THR A 59 13.97 2.81 -0.72
N ASP A 60 15.28 2.65 -0.65
CA ASP A 60 16.03 1.40 -0.57
C ASP A 60 16.33 0.97 0.88
N SER A 61 16.22 1.89 1.85
CA SER A 61 16.68 1.70 3.23
C SER A 61 15.55 1.74 4.26
N ASN A 62 14.48 2.48 3.99
CA ASN A 62 13.32 2.58 4.88
C ASN A 62 12.26 1.55 4.48
N GLU A 63 11.79 0.78 5.46
CA GLU A 63 10.63 -0.08 5.31
C GLU A 63 9.38 0.69 5.70
N VAL A 64 8.61 1.11 4.69
CA VAL A 64 7.31 1.74 4.88
C VAL A 64 6.29 0.99 4.04
N TRP A 65 5.16 0.64 4.65
CA TRP A 65 4.06 -0.05 4.00
C TRP A 65 2.72 0.54 4.40
N LEU A 66 1.67 0.17 3.68
CA LEU A 66 0.29 0.47 4.04
C LEU A 66 -0.28 -0.66 4.87
N GLU A 67 -0.62 -0.38 6.14
CA GLU A 67 -1.45 -1.24 6.97
C GLU A 67 -2.93 -0.85 6.79
N VAL A 68 -3.78 -1.84 6.53
CA VAL A 68 -5.22 -1.69 6.36
C VAL A 68 -5.93 -2.67 7.28
N THR A 69 -6.84 -2.17 8.12
CA THR A 69 -7.73 -3.01 8.93
C THR A 69 -9.18 -2.75 8.52
N LEU A 70 -9.90 -3.81 8.19
CA LEU A 70 -11.33 -3.78 7.90
C LEU A 70 -12.12 -4.17 9.14
N THR A 71 -13.06 -3.32 9.56
CA THR A 71 -13.93 -3.58 10.72
C THR A 71 -15.41 -3.49 10.37
N SER A 72 -16.24 -4.14 11.19
CA SER A 72 -17.70 -3.97 11.24
C SER A 72 -18.09 -3.74 12.69
N GLY A 73 -18.39 -2.49 13.03
CA GLY A 73 -18.43 -2.05 14.43
C GLY A 73 -17.09 -2.32 15.10
N ASP A 74 -17.11 -2.97 16.25
CA ASP A 74 -15.91 -3.33 17.02
C ASP A 74 -15.23 -4.63 16.55
N ARG A 75 -15.82 -5.33 15.57
CA ARG A 75 -15.29 -6.60 15.05
C ARG A 75 -14.34 -6.35 13.88
N THR A 76 -13.11 -6.84 13.98
CA THR A 76 -12.20 -6.92 12.83
C THR A 76 -12.62 -8.05 11.90
N LEU A 77 -12.78 -7.73 10.62
CA LEU A 77 -13.14 -8.67 9.55
C LEU A 77 -11.90 -9.20 8.81
N GLY A 78 -10.84 -8.39 8.73
CA GLY A 78 -9.59 -8.74 8.08
C GLY A 78 -8.59 -7.60 8.15
N ALA A 79 -7.33 -7.89 7.86
CA ALA A 79 -6.26 -6.89 7.83
C ALA A 79 -5.21 -7.27 6.78
N SER A 80 -4.41 -6.27 6.40
CA SER A 80 -3.21 -6.38 5.57
C SER A 80 -2.16 -5.44 6.13
N GLY A 81 -0.90 -5.85 6.16
CA GLY A 81 0.19 -5.03 6.68
C GLY A 81 0.42 -5.19 8.18
N LEU A 82 -0.12 -6.25 8.80
CA LEU A 82 0.19 -6.55 10.19
C LEU A 82 1.62 -7.09 10.31
N ILE A 83 2.23 -6.87 11.47
CA ILE A 83 3.51 -7.46 11.82
C ILE A 83 3.26 -8.79 12.54
N GLY A 84 3.82 -9.86 12.00
CA GLY A 84 3.79 -11.20 12.55
C GLY A 84 4.73 -11.40 13.76
N PRO A 85 4.64 -12.55 14.44
CA PRO A 85 5.43 -12.83 15.64
C PRO A 85 6.94 -12.85 15.43
N ASP A 86 7.39 -13.09 14.19
CA ASP A 86 8.79 -13.09 13.78
C ASP A 86 9.31 -11.70 13.39
N GLY A 87 8.45 -10.67 13.47
CA GLY A 87 8.76 -9.30 13.08
C GLY A 87 8.59 -9.03 11.59
N SER A 88 8.15 -9.99 10.79
CA SER A 88 7.84 -9.79 9.37
C SER A 88 6.51 -9.07 9.19
N VAL A 89 6.40 -8.21 8.18
CA VAL A 89 5.12 -7.65 7.74
C VAL A 89 4.45 -8.66 6.79
N ASP A 90 3.11 -8.73 6.78
CA ASP A 90 2.37 -9.58 5.83
C ASP A 90 2.96 -9.50 4.41
N GLU A 91 3.30 -10.65 3.82
CA GLU A 91 4.07 -10.75 2.58
C GLU A 91 3.44 -10.03 1.37
N TRP A 92 2.12 -9.88 1.38
CA TRP A 92 1.34 -9.26 0.30
C TRP A 92 1.06 -7.77 0.52
N SER A 93 1.69 -7.17 1.53
CA SER A 93 1.50 -5.76 1.86
C SER A 93 2.05 -4.85 0.78
N HIS A 94 1.38 -3.72 0.56
CA HIS A 94 1.90 -2.70 -0.31
C HIS A 94 3.02 -1.92 0.41
N PHE A 95 4.26 -2.23 0.08
CA PHE A 95 5.42 -1.44 0.48
C PHE A 95 5.60 -0.23 -0.43
N VAL A 96 5.84 0.93 0.17
CA VAL A 96 6.22 2.16 -0.50
C VAL A 96 7.74 2.19 -0.60
N ASN A 97 8.28 1.37 -1.50
CA ASN A 97 9.72 1.20 -1.71
C ASN A 97 10.08 1.21 -3.20
N ASN A 98 11.36 1.05 -3.50
CA ASN A 98 11.79 0.62 -4.83
C ASN A 98 12.25 -0.84 -4.77
N PHE A 99 12.18 -1.51 -5.91
CA PHE A 99 12.91 -2.75 -6.11
C PHE A 99 14.14 -2.44 -6.96
N MET A 100 15.21 -1.99 -6.31
CA MET A 100 16.45 -1.60 -6.99
C MET A 100 17.28 -2.83 -7.36
N LEU A 101 17.82 -2.83 -8.58
CA LEU A 101 18.66 -3.90 -9.12
C LEU A 101 20.07 -3.40 -9.44
N ASP A 102 21.06 -4.28 -9.25
CA ASP A 102 22.43 -4.11 -9.72
C ASP A 102 22.59 -4.50 -11.21
N LYS A 103 23.78 -4.32 -11.78
CA LYS A 103 24.02 -4.41 -13.24
C LYS A 103 23.93 -5.84 -13.73
N ASN A 104 23.93 -6.77 -12.80
CA ASN A 104 23.84 -8.19 -13.00
C ASN A 104 22.41 -8.69 -12.69
N GLY A 105 21.47 -7.79 -12.33
CA GLY A 105 20.10 -8.11 -11.98
C GLY A 105 19.87 -8.58 -10.55
N ASN A 106 20.86 -8.41 -9.65
CA ASN A 106 20.70 -8.74 -8.23
C ASN A 106 20.01 -7.61 -7.49
N ARG A 107 19.16 -7.91 -6.50
CA ARG A 107 18.56 -6.88 -5.65
C ARG A 107 19.63 -6.14 -4.84
N ILE A 108 19.51 -4.82 -4.79
CA ILE A 108 20.25 -3.96 -3.86
C ILE A 108 19.41 -3.83 -2.59
N ASP A 109 19.83 -4.49 -1.51
CA ASP A 109 19.08 -4.60 -0.24
C ASP A 109 19.91 -4.32 1.01
N ARG A 110 21.18 -3.91 0.85
CA ARG A 110 22.10 -3.60 1.97
C ARG A 110 22.60 -2.17 1.96
N ARG A 111 21.83 -1.25 1.34
CA ARG A 111 22.20 0.18 1.21
C ARG A 111 23.54 0.36 0.48
N ASN A 112 23.84 -0.54 -0.44
CA ASN A 112 25.03 -0.55 -1.29
C ASN A 112 24.83 0.38 -2.50
N ALA A 113 24.68 1.67 -2.23
CA ALA A 113 24.38 2.69 -3.24
C ALA A 113 25.45 2.80 -4.35
N GLN A 114 26.69 2.41 -4.09
CA GLN A 114 27.76 2.34 -5.09
C GLN A 114 27.49 1.34 -6.22
N ASP A 115 26.61 0.38 -5.98
CA ASP A 115 26.20 -0.60 -6.98
C ASP A 115 25.01 -0.09 -7.81
N ILE A 116 24.54 1.15 -7.61
CA ILE A 116 23.53 1.78 -8.48
C ILE A 116 24.22 2.42 -9.69
N PHE A 117 23.73 2.12 -10.89
CA PHE A 117 24.22 2.68 -12.16
C PHE A 117 23.03 3.21 -12.99
N VAL A 118 23.31 4.16 -13.88
CA VAL A 118 22.35 4.84 -14.77
C VAL A 118 22.80 4.65 -16.21
#